data_AF-A0A3D0DKZ2-F1
#
_entry.id   AF-A0A3D0DKZ2-F1
#
_cell.length_a   1.000
_cell.length_b   1.000
_cell.length_c   1.000
_cell.angle_alpha   90.00
_cell.angle_beta   90.00
_cell.angle_gamma   90.00
#
_symmetry.space_group_name_H-M   'P 1'
#
loop_
_entity.id
_entity.type
_entity.pdbx_description
1 polymer ?
#
loop_
_entity_poly.entity_id
_entity_poly.type
_entity_poly.pdbx_seq_one_letter_code
_entity_poly.pdbx_strand_id
1 'polypeptide(L)'
;TAQFAQGLFLAPTVTASAVKAAIFASSIYEKLGFEVIPKASEERHDIIESIVFGKPELVQAFCEGIQNGAPVDSFVKPVPWAMPGYDDDVIMAAGTFVSGASIELSADAPMKEPYAVYFQGGITYPHAKYAIMLTLEKMKDKVSL
;
A
#
# COMPACT_ATOMS: atom_id res chain seq x y z
N THR A 1 23.64 -5.58 16.82
CA THR A 1 23.48 -7.05 16.76
C THR A 1 22.14 -7.51 17.35
N ALA A 2 21.74 -7.07 18.54
CA ALA A 2 20.45 -7.47 19.16
C ALA A 2 19.22 -7.18 18.28
N GLN A 3 19.08 -5.95 17.77
CA GLN A 3 17.97 -5.56 16.87
C GLN A 3 17.92 -6.42 15.60
N PHE A 4 19.07 -6.73 15.00
CA PHE A 4 19.14 -7.58 13.81
C PHE A 4 18.68 -9.01 14.11
N ALA A 5 19.16 -9.60 15.21
CA ALA A 5 18.76 -10.95 15.62
C ALA A 5 17.27 -11.04 15.96
N GLN A 6 16.73 -10.03 16.66
CA GLN A 6 15.31 -9.93 16.96
C GLN A 6 14.47 -9.74 15.68
N GLY A 7 14.91 -8.87 14.77
CA GLY A 7 14.26 -8.65 13.48
C GLY A 7 14.22 -9.94 12.66
N LEU A 8 15.32 -10.68 12.58
CA LEU A 8 15.38 -11.96 11.88
C LEU A 8 14.47 -13.02 12.52
N PHE A 9 14.40 -13.07 13.86
CA PHE A 9 13.49 -13.96 14.58
C PHE A 9 12.02 -13.65 14.30
N LEU A 10 11.66 -12.36 14.22
CA LEU A 10 10.29 -11.92 13.94
C LEU A 10 9.93 -11.90 12.45
N ALA A 11 10.92 -11.97 11.55
CA ALA A 11 10.73 -11.82 10.12
C ALA A 11 9.66 -12.75 9.54
N PRO A 12 9.59 -14.06 9.87
CA PRO A 12 8.53 -14.92 9.33
C PRO A 12 7.12 -14.47 9.72
N THR A 13 6.94 -13.99 10.96
CA THR A 13 5.64 -13.49 11.44
C THR A 13 5.25 -12.18 10.77
N VAL A 14 6.20 -11.25 10.64
CA VAL A 14 5.98 -9.95 10.00
C VAL A 14 5.71 -10.13 8.51
N THR A 15 6.45 -11.00 7.82
CA THR A 15 6.21 -11.33 6.40
C THR A 15 4.83 -11.97 6.22
N ALA A 16 4.44 -12.92 7.08
CA ALA A 16 3.10 -13.52 7.00
C ALA A 16 1.98 -12.48 7.20
N SER A 17 2.21 -11.49 8.06
CA SER A 17 1.29 -10.35 8.25
C SER A 17 1.14 -9.51 6.97
N ALA A 18 2.26 -9.13 6.33
CA ALA A 18 2.26 -8.37 5.09
C ALA A 18 1.60 -9.14 3.93
N VAL A 19 1.91 -10.44 3.77
CA VAL A 19 1.26 -11.29 2.75
C VAL A 19 -0.25 -11.37 2.99
N LYS A 20 -0.69 -11.53 4.25
CA LYS A 20 -2.12 -11.54 4.58
C LYS A 20 -2.80 -10.21 4.26
N ALA A 21 -2.11 -9.08 4.45
CA ALA A 21 -2.60 -7.76 4.06
C ALA A 21 -2.74 -7.63 2.55
N ALA A 22 -1.75 -8.08 1.78
CA ALA A 22 -1.78 -8.10 0.32
C ALA A 22 -2.97 -8.92 -0.22
N ILE A 23 -3.18 -10.13 0.29
CA ILE A 23 -4.35 -10.98 -0.05
C ILE A 23 -5.68 -10.29 0.31
N PHE A 24 -5.73 -9.61 1.46
CA PHE A 24 -6.92 -8.90 1.90
C PHE A 24 -7.25 -7.70 1.01
N ALA A 25 -6.25 -6.90 0.63
CA ALA A 25 -6.40 -5.81 -0.34
C ALA A 25 -6.87 -6.36 -1.69
N SER A 26 -6.16 -7.36 -2.22
CA SER A 26 -6.50 -8.07 -3.46
C SER A 26 -7.96 -8.50 -3.49
N SER A 27 -8.42 -9.20 -2.44
CA SER A 27 -9.79 -9.73 -2.36
C SER A 27 -10.86 -8.64 -2.33
N ILE A 28 -10.59 -7.51 -1.70
CA ILE A 28 -11.54 -6.38 -1.66
C ILE A 28 -11.62 -5.71 -3.02
N TYR A 29 -10.47 -5.32 -3.57
CA TYR A 29 -10.43 -4.55 -4.81
C TYR A 29 -10.86 -5.37 -6.02
N GLU A 30 -10.57 -6.67 -6.04
CA GLU A 30 -11.11 -7.60 -7.02
C GLU A 30 -12.66 -7.64 -6.98
N LYS A 31 -13.25 -7.71 -5.77
CA LYS A 31 -14.73 -7.71 -5.61
C LYS A 31 -15.37 -6.38 -6.00
N LEU A 32 -14.62 -5.29 -5.94
CA LEU A 32 -15.05 -3.97 -6.42
C LEU A 32 -14.87 -3.81 -7.93
N GLY A 33 -14.36 -4.83 -8.63
CA GLY A 33 -14.22 -4.83 -10.09
C GLY A 33 -12.91 -4.23 -10.60
N PHE A 34 -11.94 -3.94 -9.72
CA PHE A 34 -10.61 -3.51 -10.14
C PHE A 34 -9.76 -4.70 -10.59
N GLU A 35 -8.87 -4.45 -11.54
CA GLU A 35 -7.80 -5.40 -11.86
C GLU A 35 -6.76 -5.36 -10.75
N VAL A 36 -6.42 -6.55 -10.25
CA VAL A 36 -5.45 -6.74 -9.16
C VAL A 36 -4.48 -7.83 -9.57
N ILE A 37 -3.22 -7.66 -9.20
CA ILE A 37 -2.12 -8.57 -9.55
C ILE A 37 -1.20 -8.71 -8.32
N PRO A 38 -0.99 -9.92 -7.78
CA PRO A 38 -1.69 -11.17 -8.11
C PRO A 38 -3.11 -11.21 -7.50
N LYS A 39 -3.97 -12.09 -8.00
CA LYS A 39 -5.32 -12.33 -7.46
C LYS A 39 -5.27 -12.89 -6.04
N ALA A 40 -6.38 -12.76 -5.31
CA ALA A 40 -6.46 -13.22 -3.93
C ALA A 40 -6.32 -14.75 -3.78
N SER A 41 -6.64 -15.52 -4.83
CA SER A 41 -6.53 -16.98 -4.87
C SER A 41 -5.20 -17.49 -5.42
N GLU A 42 -4.33 -16.62 -5.92
CA GLU A 42 -3.03 -17.01 -6.47
C GLU A 42 -1.98 -17.20 -5.38
N GLU A 43 -0.98 -18.03 -5.68
CA GLU A 43 0.16 -18.25 -4.79
C GLU A 43 1.02 -16.99 -4.70
N ARG A 44 1.61 -16.75 -3.51
CA ARG A 44 2.36 -15.54 -3.18
C ARG A 44 3.84 -15.87 -3.03
N HIS A 45 4.68 -15.13 -3.74
CA HIS A 45 6.14 -15.28 -3.67
C HIS A 45 6.85 -14.03 -3.11
N ASP A 46 6.12 -12.92 -2.97
CA ASP A 46 6.56 -11.69 -2.33
C ASP A 46 5.40 -11.03 -1.55
N ILE A 47 5.62 -9.80 -1.08
CA ILE A 47 4.64 -9.02 -0.30
C ILE A 47 3.92 -7.95 -1.13
N ILE A 48 4.17 -7.89 -2.45
CA ILE A 48 3.67 -6.83 -3.32
C ILE A 48 2.25 -7.19 -3.76
N GLU A 49 1.38 -6.17 -3.78
CA GLU A 49 0.07 -6.22 -4.41
C GLU A 49 -0.06 -5.01 -5.33
N SER A 50 -0.40 -5.25 -6.59
CA SER A 50 -0.70 -4.20 -7.57
C SER A 50 -2.21 -4.07 -7.78
N ILE A 51 -2.71 -2.85 -7.80
CA ILE A 51 -4.12 -2.55 -8.08
C ILE A 51 -4.20 -1.49 -9.17
N VAL A 52 -4.91 -1.79 -10.26
CA VAL A 52 -5.08 -0.88 -11.41
C VAL A 52 -6.37 -0.09 -11.24
N PHE A 53 -6.25 1.23 -11.07
CA PHE A 53 -7.40 2.09 -10.85
C PHE A 53 -7.92 2.78 -12.12
N GLY A 54 -7.11 2.89 -13.18
CA GLY A 54 -7.48 3.52 -14.44
C GLY A 54 -7.70 5.04 -14.38
N LYS A 55 -7.61 5.65 -13.19
CA LYS A 55 -7.79 7.09 -12.97
C LYS A 55 -6.79 7.63 -11.94
N PRO A 56 -6.18 8.82 -12.19
CA PRO A 56 -5.22 9.40 -11.27
C PRO A 56 -5.83 9.82 -9.93
N GLU A 57 -7.12 10.19 -9.89
CA GLU A 57 -7.78 10.62 -8.65
C GLU A 57 -7.95 9.47 -7.66
N LEU A 58 -8.20 8.25 -8.18
CA LEU A 58 -8.33 7.05 -7.38
C LEU A 58 -6.99 6.61 -6.80
N VAL A 59 -5.90 6.69 -7.59
CA VAL A 59 -4.53 6.48 -7.08
C VAL A 59 -4.22 7.45 -5.94
N GLN A 60 -4.50 8.74 -6.13
CA GLN A 60 -4.28 9.74 -5.10
C GLN A 60 -5.13 9.51 -3.86
N ALA A 61 -6.40 9.11 -4.02
CA ALA A 61 -7.28 8.74 -2.92
C ALA A 61 -6.75 7.55 -2.13
N PHE A 62 -6.28 6.52 -2.84
CA PHE A 62 -5.72 5.31 -2.25
C PHE A 62 -4.47 5.63 -1.42
N CYS A 63 -3.49 6.33 -2.01
CA CYS A 63 -2.26 6.71 -1.29
C CYS A 63 -2.56 7.61 -0.08
N GLU A 64 -3.51 8.55 -0.20
CA GLU A 64 -3.95 9.37 0.93
C GLU A 64 -4.57 8.52 2.05
N GLY A 65 -5.37 7.51 1.72
CA GLY A 65 -5.92 6.57 2.70
C GLY A 65 -4.85 5.75 3.42
N ILE A 66 -3.84 5.27 2.69
CA ILE A 66 -2.69 4.56 3.29
C ILE A 66 -1.91 5.48 4.23
N GLN A 67 -1.61 6.71 3.80
CA GLN A 67 -0.89 7.68 4.62
C GLN A 67 -1.66 8.05 5.89
N ASN A 68 -2.97 8.27 5.79
CA ASN A 68 -3.82 8.56 6.96
C ASN A 68 -3.90 7.39 7.94
N GLY A 69 -3.77 6.15 7.47
CA GLY A 69 -3.71 4.96 8.30
C GLY A 69 -2.32 4.67 8.90
N ALA A 70 -1.31 5.47 8.56
CA ALA A 70 0.06 5.24 9.00
C ALA A 70 0.29 5.67 10.46
N PRO A 71 1.23 5.05 11.19
CA PRO A 71 1.55 5.44 12.56
C PRO A 71 2.34 6.76 12.66
N VAL A 72 3.07 7.14 11.61
CA VAL A 72 3.90 8.35 11.55
C VAL A 72 3.41 9.23 10.41
N ASP A 73 3.41 10.55 10.61
CA ASP A 73 3.04 11.55 9.60
C ASP A 73 1.66 11.34 8.95
N SER A 74 0.71 10.76 9.69
CA SER A 74 -0.65 10.48 9.18
C SER A 74 -1.49 11.72 8.86
N PHE A 75 -1.06 12.90 9.32
CA PHE A 75 -1.67 14.18 8.98
C PHE A 75 -1.12 14.78 7.68
N VAL A 76 -0.04 14.23 7.14
CA VAL A 76 0.59 14.69 5.90
C VAL A 76 -0.14 14.09 4.71
N LYS A 77 -0.44 14.92 3.70
CA LYS A 77 -1.08 14.47 2.47
C LYS A 77 -0.03 14.14 1.41
N PRO A 78 0.01 12.92 0.86
CA PRO A 78 0.93 12.58 -0.21
C PRO A 78 0.49 13.30 -1.49
N VAL A 79 1.45 13.84 -2.22
CA VAL A 79 1.25 14.48 -3.52
C VAL A 79 2.25 13.90 -4.53
N PRO A 80 1.90 13.83 -5.82
CA PRO A 80 2.86 13.46 -6.85
C PRO A 80 4.08 14.39 -6.83
N TRP A 81 5.27 13.81 -6.97
CA TRP A 81 6.51 14.57 -7.07
C TRP A 81 7.45 14.00 -8.13
N ALA A 82 8.33 14.85 -8.67
CA ALA A 82 9.35 14.45 -9.63
C ALA A 82 10.46 13.66 -8.91
N MET A 83 10.27 12.35 -8.74
CA MET A 83 11.23 11.48 -8.09
C MET A 83 12.44 11.24 -9.02
N PRO A 84 13.69 11.49 -8.59
CA PRO A 84 14.86 11.26 -9.41
C PRO A 84 14.93 9.81 -9.91
N GLY A 85 15.11 9.62 -11.22
CA GLY A 85 15.20 8.30 -11.85
C GLY A 85 13.89 7.77 -12.41
N TYR A 86 12.78 8.49 -12.26
CA TYR A 86 11.51 8.20 -12.92
C TYR A 86 11.19 9.26 -13.99
N ASP A 87 10.62 8.81 -15.10
CA ASP A 87 10.21 9.69 -16.21
C ASP A 87 8.90 10.45 -15.92
N ASP A 88 8.14 9.97 -14.94
CA ASP A 88 6.82 10.48 -14.56
C ASP A 88 6.79 10.79 -13.06
N ASP A 89 5.92 11.72 -12.65
CA ASP A 89 5.73 12.01 -11.23
C ASP A 89 5.27 10.75 -10.48
N VAL A 90 5.81 10.53 -9.29
CA VAL A 90 5.46 9.39 -8.42
C VAL A 90 4.75 9.92 -7.20
N ILE A 91 3.67 9.28 -6.79
CA ILE A 91 3.07 9.50 -5.47
C ILE A 91 3.47 8.37 -4.53
N MET A 92 3.74 8.69 -3.27
CA MET A 92 4.16 7.71 -2.27
C MET A 92 3.51 8.03 -0.91
N ALA A 93 2.99 6.98 -0.27
CA ALA A 93 2.56 6.97 1.13
C ALA A 93 3.53 6.09 1.92
N ALA A 94 4.24 6.70 2.88
CA ALA A 94 5.37 6.08 3.57
C ALA A 94 5.53 6.58 5.03
N GLY A 95 4.41 6.67 5.76
CA GLY A 95 4.38 7.02 7.20
C GLY A 95 4.97 5.95 8.12
N THR A 96 6.26 5.65 7.91
CA THR A 96 7.01 4.53 8.49
C THR A 96 7.87 4.99 9.65
N PHE A 97 8.12 4.11 10.63
CA PHE A 97 9.05 4.40 11.73
C PHE A 97 10.50 4.45 11.22
N VAL A 98 10.84 3.54 10.30
CA VAL A 98 12.15 3.51 9.64
C VAL A 98 11.97 4.04 8.21
N SER A 99 12.61 5.17 7.91
CA SER A 99 12.53 5.83 6.60
C SER A 99 12.79 4.86 5.45
N GLY A 100 11.79 4.68 4.58
CA GLY A 100 11.88 3.83 3.40
C GLY A 100 11.72 2.32 3.66
N ALA A 101 11.31 1.92 4.87
CA ALA A 101 11.06 0.51 5.17
C ALA A 101 9.75 0.02 4.55
N SER A 102 9.83 -0.66 3.40
CA SER A 102 8.67 -1.22 2.69
C SER A 102 8.04 -2.47 3.34
N ILE A 103 8.64 -3.00 4.41
CA ILE A 103 7.99 -4.01 5.25
C ILE A 103 6.96 -3.39 6.20
N GLU A 104 7.10 -2.10 6.49
CA GLU A 104 6.03 -1.29 7.04
C GLU A 104 5.03 -0.96 5.94
N LEU A 105 3.79 -0.66 6.34
CA LEU A 105 2.73 -0.42 5.39
C LEU A 105 3.05 0.79 4.52
N SER A 106 3.07 0.59 3.20
CA SER A 106 3.37 1.64 2.23
C SER A 106 2.64 1.40 0.92
N ALA A 107 2.49 2.47 0.14
CA ALA A 107 1.98 2.39 -1.22
C ALA A 107 2.59 3.48 -2.10
N ASP A 108 2.95 3.13 -3.32
CA ASP A 108 3.50 4.06 -4.30
C ASP A 108 2.98 3.76 -5.71
N ALA A 109 2.98 4.79 -6.56
CA ALA A 109 2.49 4.68 -7.93
C ALA A 109 3.12 5.74 -8.84
N PRO A 110 3.53 5.39 -10.06
CA PRO A 110 3.74 6.38 -11.10
C PRO A 110 2.39 6.98 -11.52
N MET A 111 2.33 8.29 -11.67
CA MET A 111 1.11 9.03 -12.08
C MET A 111 0.90 8.98 -13.59
N LYS A 112 0.83 7.78 -14.14
CA LYS A 112 0.64 7.50 -15.57
C LYS A 112 -0.28 6.30 -15.79
N GLU A 113 -0.84 6.20 -16.99
CA GLU A 113 -1.64 5.04 -17.36
C GLU A 113 -0.84 3.72 -17.24
N PRO A 114 -1.45 2.65 -16.69
CA PRO A 114 -2.87 2.47 -16.39
C PRO A 114 -3.30 2.91 -14.96
N TYR A 115 -2.50 3.74 -14.29
CA TYR A 115 -2.71 4.20 -12.91
C TYR A 115 -2.75 3.03 -11.92
N ALA A 116 -1.66 2.26 -11.94
CA ALA A 116 -1.43 1.13 -11.04
C ALA A 116 -0.71 1.59 -9.77
N VAL A 117 -1.26 1.21 -8.63
CA VAL A 117 -0.61 1.34 -7.31
C VAL A 117 0.09 0.04 -6.96
N TYR A 118 1.26 0.16 -6.35
CA TYR A 118 1.97 -0.92 -5.67
C TYR A 118 1.82 -0.73 -4.17
N PHE A 119 1.10 -1.65 -3.54
CA PHE A 119 0.86 -1.72 -2.11
C PHE A 119 1.69 -2.85 -1.50
N GLN A 120 2.32 -2.60 -0.36
CA GLN A 120 3.11 -3.63 0.33
C GLN A 120 3.27 -3.37 1.82
N GLY A 121 3.70 -4.40 2.53
CA GLY A 121 4.07 -4.32 3.94
C GLY A 121 2.89 -4.33 4.90
N GLY A 122 3.21 -4.10 6.18
CA GLY A 122 2.27 -4.16 7.29
C GLY A 122 2.81 -5.04 8.41
N ILE A 123 3.51 -4.41 9.36
CA ILE A 123 4.10 -5.10 10.54
C ILE A 123 3.06 -5.96 11.25
N THR A 124 1.82 -5.47 11.34
CA THR A 124 0.69 -6.22 11.88
C THR A 124 -0.51 -6.18 10.95
N TYR A 125 -1.19 -7.32 10.81
CA TYR A 125 -2.36 -7.45 9.95
C TYR A 125 -3.51 -6.52 10.38
N PRO A 126 -3.80 -6.30 11.68
CA PRO A 126 -4.82 -5.34 12.08
C PRO A 126 -4.55 -3.90 11.62
N HIS A 127 -3.29 -3.45 11.68
CA HIS A 127 -2.89 -2.13 11.18
C HIS A 127 -3.09 -2.03 9.67
N ALA A 128 -2.58 -3.01 8.92
CA ALA A 128 -2.73 -3.01 7.47
C ALA A 128 -4.20 -3.05 7.04
N LYS A 129 -5.01 -3.91 7.68
CA LYS A 129 -6.46 -3.96 7.47
C LYS A 129 -7.12 -2.61 7.75
N TYR A 130 -6.80 -1.95 8.85
CA TYR A 130 -7.35 -0.64 9.18
C TYR A 130 -7.06 0.39 8.09
N ALA A 131 -5.80 0.50 7.67
CA ALA A 131 -5.41 1.43 6.61
C ALA A 131 -6.08 1.10 5.27
N ILE A 132 -6.19 -0.19 4.89
CA ILE A 132 -6.94 -0.60 3.69
C ILE A 132 -8.42 -0.15 3.79
N MET A 133 -9.06 -0.22 4.96
CA MET A 133 -10.42 0.31 5.11
C MET A 133 -10.49 1.83 4.90
N LEU A 134 -9.48 2.59 5.34
CA LEU A 134 -9.41 4.03 5.11
C LEU A 134 -9.22 4.38 3.62
N THR A 135 -8.52 3.54 2.85
CA THR A 135 -8.42 3.75 1.39
C THR A 135 -9.78 3.71 0.72
N LEU A 136 -10.67 2.79 1.13
CA LEU A 136 -12.04 2.71 0.63
C LEU A 136 -12.85 3.96 0.98
N GLU A 137 -12.72 4.46 2.21
CA GLU A 137 -13.36 5.69 2.65
C GLU A 137 -12.91 6.89 1.81
N LYS A 138 -11.59 7.06 1.61
CA LYS A 138 -11.04 8.15 0.79
C LYS A 138 -11.42 8.06 -0.68
N MET A 139 -11.46 6.85 -1.23
CA MET A 139 -11.89 6.64 -2.60
C MET A 139 -13.37 7.01 -2.77
N LYS A 140 -14.24 6.61 -1.83
CA LYS A 140 -15.67 6.95 -1.84
C LYS A 140 -15.93 8.45 -1.72
N ASP A 141 -15.15 9.17 -0.94
CA ASP A 141 -15.29 10.63 -0.79
C ASP A 141 -14.90 11.39 -2.08
N LYS A 142 -13.89 10.91 -2.81
CA LYS A 142 -13.39 11.58 -4.03
C LYS A 142 -14.12 11.16 -5.31
N VAL A 143 -14.64 9.95 -5.35
CA VAL A 143 -15.34 9.39 -6.49
C VAL A 143 -16.60 8.76 -5.92
N SER A 144 -17.78 9.18 -6.38
CA SER A 144 -19.05 8.54 -6.04
C SER A 144 -19.05 7.10 -6.58
N LEU A 145 -18.37 6.21 -5.86
CA LEU A 145 -18.30 4.76 -6.07
C LEU A 145 -19.61 4.09 -5.67
#